data_AF-A0A4R5FN30-F1
#
_entry.id   AF-A0A4R5FN30-F1
#
_cell.length_a   1.000
_cell.length_b   1.000
_cell.length_c   1.000
_cell.angle_alpha   90.00
_cell.angle_beta   90.00
_cell.angle_gamma   90.00
#
_symmetry.space_group_name_H-M   'P 1'
#
loop_
_entity.id
_entity.type
_entity.pdbx_description
1 polymer ?
#
loop_
_entity_poly.entity_id
_entity_poly.type
_entity_poly.pdbx_seq_one_letter_code
_entity_poly.pdbx_strand_id
1 'polypeptide(L)'
;MAARRVRRALAEAGEAERGSLILTLSPDEAAVLLAERWTLFTTAAVEEMCREAARSATILQMLLPSRAGWLLNQVRDPHLVARVVLEMGVHHRGLVLDQMHDRHSAAAIEAMAAIDVRRTGLAVAAMHKDPASQALSRLPPATIAGLLAQTPPACRDSLVPLLPSGVREEVARRLARRG
;
A
#
# COMPACT_ATOMS: atom_id res chain seq x y z
N MET A 1 -4.98 31.45 1.15
CA MET A 1 -3.62 32.07 1.07
C MET A 1 -2.47 31.09 1.33
N ALA A 2 -2.66 30.07 2.19
CA ALA A 2 -1.65 29.06 2.49
C ALA A 2 -1.18 28.26 1.25
N ALA A 3 -2.10 27.71 0.46
CA ALA A 3 -1.76 26.91 -0.73
C ALA A 3 -0.85 27.63 -1.76
N ARG A 4 -1.08 28.94 -2.00
CA ARG A 4 -0.23 29.72 -2.94
C ARG A 4 1.18 29.94 -2.40
N ARG A 5 1.35 30.06 -1.07
CA ARG A 5 2.66 30.16 -0.43
C ARG A 5 3.40 28.82 -0.44
N VAL A 6 2.72 27.73 -0.10
CA VAL A 6 3.27 26.37 -0.15
C VAL A 6 3.69 25.99 -1.57
N ARG A 7 2.90 26.33 -2.60
CA ARG A 7 3.28 26.07 -4.01
C ARG A 7 4.58 26.74 -4.43
N ARG A 8 4.90 27.93 -3.90
CA ARG A 8 6.17 28.61 -4.14
C ARG A 8 7.28 27.93 -3.33
N ALA A 9 7.04 27.72 -2.04
CA ALA A 9 8.00 27.08 -1.15
C ALA A 9 8.42 25.68 -1.61
N LEU A 10 7.51 24.87 -2.16
CA LEU A 10 7.84 23.52 -2.64
C LEU A 10 8.92 23.46 -3.72
N ALA A 11 9.01 24.49 -4.57
CA ALA A 11 10.02 24.54 -5.63
C ALA A 11 11.43 24.80 -5.06
N GLU A 12 11.51 25.46 -3.91
CA GLU A 12 12.75 25.88 -3.25
C GLU A 12 13.12 24.97 -2.06
N ALA A 13 12.14 24.24 -1.52
CA ALA A 13 12.29 23.36 -0.38
C ALA A 13 13.16 22.13 -0.68
N GLY A 14 13.89 21.69 0.35
CA GLY A 14 14.62 20.42 0.35
C GLY A 14 13.68 19.21 0.27
N GLU A 15 14.22 18.04 -0.06
CA GLU A 15 13.40 16.86 -0.37
C GLU A 15 12.45 16.45 0.77
N ALA A 16 12.96 16.23 2.00
CA ALA A 16 12.11 15.86 3.14
C ALA A 16 11.14 16.99 3.53
N GLU A 17 11.59 18.24 3.45
CA GLU A 17 10.78 19.42 3.77
C GLU A 17 9.53 19.52 2.88
N ARG A 18 9.61 19.10 1.61
CA ARG A 18 8.42 19.02 0.73
C ARG A 18 7.35 18.09 1.29
N GLY A 19 7.76 16.98 1.91
CA GLY A 19 6.86 16.04 2.57
C GLY A 19 6.13 16.68 3.75
N SER A 20 6.85 17.35 4.64
CA SER A 20 6.23 18.06 5.77
C SER A 20 5.35 19.21 5.30
N LEU A 21 5.77 19.97 4.28
CA LEU A 21 5.02 21.09 3.73
C LEU A 21 3.67 20.65 3.15
N ILE A 22 3.60 19.52 2.44
CA ILE A 22 2.33 19.06 1.88
C ILE A 22 1.35 18.64 2.96
N LEU A 23 1.86 18.10 4.08
CA LEU A 23 1.05 17.75 5.23
C LEU A 23 0.51 19.00 5.95
N THR A 24 1.03 20.21 5.72
CA THR A 24 0.43 21.42 6.32
C THR A 24 -0.87 21.87 5.62
N LEU A 25 -1.13 21.40 4.40
CA LEU A 25 -2.31 21.76 3.62
C LEU A 25 -3.56 20.99 4.09
N SER A 26 -4.74 21.44 3.63
CA SER A 26 -5.93 20.60 3.71
C SER A 26 -5.76 19.37 2.80
N PRO A 27 -6.44 18.25 3.09
CA PRO A 27 -6.31 17.05 2.27
C PRO A 27 -6.61 17.26 0.79
N ASP A 28 -7.65 18.05 0.47
CA ASP A 28 -8.01 18.35 -0.92
C ASP A 28 -6.92 19.16 -1.64
N GLU A 29 -6.37 20.19 -0.98
CA GLU A 29 -5.31 21.02 -1.55
C GLU A 29 -4.01 20.21 -1.75
N ALA A 30 -3.67 19.35 -0.78
CA ALA A 30 -2.53 18.44 -0.87
C ALA A 30 -2.70 17.44 -2.02
N ALA A 31 -3.88 16.83 -2.15
CA ALA A 31 -4.17 15.87 -3.20
C ALA A 31 -4.08 16.48 -4.60
N VAL A 32 -4.66 17.67 -4.81
CA VAL A 32 -4.54 18.41 -6.07
C VAL A 32 -3.07 18.68 -6.40
N LEU A 33 -2.30 19.14 -5.41
CA LEU A 33 -0.90 19.49 -5.61
C LEU A 33 -0.02 18.28 -5.91
N LEU A 34 -0.25 17.15 -5.23
CA LEU A 34 0.40 15.87 -5.55
C LEU A 34 0.01 15.40 -6.95
N ALA A 35 -1.27 15.49 -7.33
CA ALA A 35 -1.71 15.07 -8.65
C ALA A 35 -1.02 15.88 -9.77
N GLU A 36 -0.86 17.18 -9.58
CA GLU A 36 -0.21 18.09 -10.54
C GLU A 36 1.32 17.95 -10.57
N ARG A 37 1.95 17.70 -9.42
CA ARG A 37 3.42 17.82 -9.24
C ARG A 37 4.07 16.62 -8.57
N TRP A 38 3.51 15.43 -8.73
CA TRP A 38 4.00 14.19 -8.12
C TRP A 38 5.49 13.91 -8.36
N THR A 39 6.05 14.34 -9.50
CA THR A 39 7.48 14.16 -9.81
C THR A 39 8.42 14.95 -8.88
N LEU A 40 7.92 15.95 -8.15
CA LEU A 40 8.71 16.70 -7.16
C LEU A 40 8.87 15.97 -5.82
N PHE A 41 8.08 14.90 -5.61
CA PHE A 41 8.07 14.12 -4.37
C PHE A 41 9.00 12.91 -4.53
N THR A 42 10.26 13.12 -4.14
CA THR A 42 11.28 12.06 -4.08
C THR A 42 10.99 11.10 -2.93
N THR A 43 11.76 10.00 -2.85
CA THR A 43 11.70 9.05 -1.73
C THR A 43 11.65 9.72 -0.36
N ALA A 44 12.54 10.67 -0.08
CA ALA A 44 12.61 11.33 1.22
C ALA A 44 11.34 12.14 1.54
N ALA A 45 10.75 12.79 0.53
CA ALA A 45 9.50 13.53 0.67
C ALA A 45 8.33 12.60 1.00
N VAL A 46 8.20 11.48 0.27
CA VAL A 46 7.10 10.53 0.48
C VAL A 46 7.28 9.76 1.79
N GLU A 47 8.50 9.43 2.18
CA GLU A 47 8.80 8.83 3.49
C GLU A 47 8.40 9.75 4.64
N GLU A 48 8.74 11.04 4.56
CA GLU A 48 8.32 12.05 5.53
C GLU A 48 6.79 12.13 5.63
N MET A 49 6.09 12.16 4.49
CA MET A 49 4.63 12.09 4.48
C MET A 49 4.13 10.84 5.24
N CYS A 50 4.67 9.66 4.93
CA CYS A 50 4.21 8.40 5.48
C CYS A 50 4.44 8.25 7.00
N ARG A 51 5.26 9.13 7.63
CA ARG A 51 5.37 9.19 9.10
C ARG A 51 4.04 9.58 9.76
N GLU A 52 3.25 10.44 9.11
CA GLU A 52 1.89 10.78 9.53
C GLU A 52 0.84 9.90 8.82
N ALA A 53 0.78 8.62 9.20
CA ALA A 53 0.03 7.59 8.48
C ALA A 53 -1.43 7.95 8.14
N ALA A 54 -2.22 8.39 9.14
CA ALA A 54 -3.64 8.70 8.95
C ALA A 54 -3.87 9.90 8.01
N ARG A 55 -3.02 10.93 8.14
CA ARG A 55 -3.10 12.13 7.30
C ARG A 55 -2.69 11.81 5.86
N SER A 56 -1.60 11.07 5.69
CA SER A 56 -1.16 10.59 4.39
C SER A 56 -2.16 9.66 3.73
N ALA A 57 -2.80 8.76 4.46
CA ALA A 57 -3.87 7.92 3.93
C ALA A 57 -5.04 8.76 3.39
N THR A 58 -5.46 9.78 4.15
CA THR A 58 -6.53 10.71 3.75
C THR A 58 -6.19 11.44 2.45
N ILE A 59 -4.94 11.89 2.28
CA ILE A 59 -4.49 12.58 1.06
C ILE A 59 -4.35 11.61 -0.12
N LEU A 60 -3.64 10.50 0.09
CA LEU A 60 -3.27 9.57 -0.98
C LEU A 60 -4.49 8.83 -1.54
N GLN A 61 -5.51 8.55 -0.72
CA GLN A 61 -6.74 7.90 -1.20
C GLN A 61 -7.60 8.80 -2.11
N MET A 62 -7.33 10.12 -2.12
CA MET A 62 -7.97 11.08 -3.05
C MET A 62 -7.28 11.11 -4.43
N LEU A 63 -6.12 10.46 -4.57
CA LEU A 63 -5.42 10.33 -5.84
C LEU A 63 -5.95 9.13 -6.63
N LEU A 64 -5.67 9.10 -7.93
CA LEU A 64 -5.82 7.87 -8.71
C LEU A 64 -4.96 6.75 -8.07
N PRO A 65 -5.45 5.50 -7.96
CA PRO A 65 -4.71 4.40 -7.34
C PRO A 65 -3.32 4.20 -7.95
N SER A 66 -3.17 4.36 -9.26
CA SER A 66 -1.89 4.29 -9.96
C SER A 66 -0.89 5.35 -9.49
N ARG A 67 -1.36 6.54 -9.15
CA ARG A 67 -0.53 7.63 -8.64
C ARG A 67 -0.12 7.37 -7.19
N ALA A 68 -1.06 6.96 -6.35
CA ALA A 68 -0.78 6.60 -4.96
C ALA A 68 0.20 5.41 -4.88
N GLY A 69 -0.02 4.37 -5.68
CA GLY A 69 0.88 3.20 -5.78
C GLY A 69 2.28 3.60 -6.24
N TRP A 70 2.39 4.49 -7.24
CA TRP A 70 3.69 5.01 -7.67
C TRP A 70 4.43 5.75 -6.56
N LEU A 71 3.74 6.64 -5.82
CA LEU A 71 4.36 7.36 -4.70
C LEU A 71 4.83 6.40 -3.61
N LEU A 72 3.99 5.43 -3.24
CA LEU A 72 4.33 4.44 -2.20
C LEU A 72 5.44 3.48 -2.62
N ASN A 73 5.65 3.22 -3.92
CA ASN A 73 6.82 2.47 -4.41
C ASN A 73 8.14 3.19 -4.11
N GLN A 74 8.12 4.51 -3.86
CA GLN A 74 9.33 5.27 -3.55
C GLN A 74 9.80 5.09 -2.11
N VAL A 75 8.91 4.61 -1.22
CA VAL A 75 9.17 4.46 0.21
C VAL A 75 9.98 3.20 0.44
N ARG A 76 11.14 3.33 1.11
CA ARG A 76 12.04 2.19 1.34
C ARG A 76 11.59 1.34 2.51
N ASP A 77 10.99 1.95 3.53
CA ASP A 77 10.48 1.25 4.71
C ASP A 77 9.06 0.72 4.47
N PRO A 78 8.86 -0.59 4.31
CA PRO A 78 7.54 -1.17 4.10
C PRO A 78 6.60 -0.98 5.30
N HIS A 79 7.10 -0.74 6.52
CA HIS A 79 6.26 -0.48 7.68
C HIS A 79 5.59 0.89 7.61
N LEU A 80 6.24 1.90 7.02
CA LEU A 80 5.61 3.19 6.77
C LEU A 80 4.45 3.05 5.77
N VAL A 81 4.68 2.33 4.67
CA VAL A 81 3.64 2.02 3.68
C VAL A 81 2.49 1.25 4.32
N ALA A 82 2.80 0.20 5.08
CA ALA A 82 1.81 -0.65 5.73
C ALA A 82 0.87 0.14 6.64
N ARG A 83 1.42 1.04 7.47
CA ARG A 83 0.62 1.90 8.36
C ARG A 83 -0.31 2.81 7.54
N VAL A 84 0.22 3.47 6.51
CA VAL A 84 -0.59 4.33 5.62
C VAL A 84 -1.71 3.55 4.94
N VAL A 85 -1.40 2.41 4.31
CA VAL A 85 -2.39 1.60 3.59
C VAL A 85 -3.44 1.05 4.55
N LEU A 86 -3.07 0.65 5.76
CA LEU A 86 -4.05 0.21 6.76
C LEU A 86 -5.00 1.35 7.14
N GLU A 87 -4.53 2.59 7.29
CA GLU A 87 -5.40 3.74 7.59
C GLU A 87 -6.35 4.12 6.43
N MET A 88 -6.08 3.69 5.20
CA MET A 88 -7.01 3.93 4.08
C MET A 88 -8.34 3.18 4.24
N GLY A 89 -9.37 3.70 3.57
CA GLY A 89 -10.64 3.01 3.41
C GLY A 89 -10.48 1.60 2.81
N VAL A 90 -11.32 0.65 3.23
CA VAL A 90 -11.19 -0.78 2.89
C VAL A 90 -11.06 -1.02 1.37
N HIS A 91 -11.85 -0.30 0.57
CA HIS A 91 -11.81 -0.42 -0.90
C HIS A 91 -10.51 0.10 -1.53
N HIS A 92 -9.85 1.10 -0.92
CA HIS A 92 -8.63 1.68 -1.48
C HIS A 92 -7.40 0.82 -1.25
N ARG A 93 -7.37 0.01 -0.18
CA ARG A 93 -6.18 -0.79 0.17
C ARG A 93 -5.77 -1.72 -0.95
N GLY A 94 -6.72 -2.51 -1.45
CA GLY A 94 -6.49 -3.43 -2.56
C GLY A 94 -6.08 -2.69 -3.82
N LEU A 95 -6.78 -1.62 -4.18
CA LEU A 95 -6.51 -0.84 -5.40
C LEU A 95 -5.12 -0.19 -5.39
N VAL A 96 -4.64 0.28 -4.23
CA VAL A 96 -3.30 0.88 -4.14
C VAL A 96 -2.21 -0.19 -4.20
N LEU A 97 -2.37 -1.30 -3.46
CA LEU A 97 -1.43 -2.43 -3.48
C LEU A 97 -1.33 -3.08 -4.86
N ASP A 98 -2.43 -3.10 -5.60
CA ASP A 98 -2.54 -3.59 -6.99
C ASP A 98 -1.70 -2.78 -7.97
N GLN A 99 -1.51 -1.49 -7.70
CA GLN A 99 -0.78 -0.56 -8.55
C GLN A 99 0.68 -0.34 -8.11
N MET A 100 1.07 -0.97 -7.00
CA MET A 100 2.46 -1.02 -6.58
C MET A 100 3.24 -2.07 -7.37
N HIS A 101 4.56 -1.91 -7.47
CA HIS A 101 5.40 -2.96 -8.02
C HIS A 101 5.34 -4.19 -7.11
N ASP A 102 5.27 -5.39 -7.68
CA ASP A 102 5.02 -6.65 -6.95
C ASP A 102 5.93 -6.86 -5.72
N ARG A 103 7.22 -6.52 -5.79
CA ARG A 103 8.19 -6.54 -4.67
C ARG A 103 7.82 -5.59 -3.53
N HIS A 104 7.45 -4.35 -3.85
CA HIS A 104 7.05 -3.36 -2.85
C HIS A 104 5.68 -3.68 -2.28
N SER A 105 4.75 -4.13 -3.12
CA SER A 105 3.43 -4.62 -2.71
C SER A 105 3.55 -5.80 -1.74
N ALA A 106 4.40 -6.79 -2.06
CA ALA A 106 4.68 -7.92 -1.19
C ALA A 106 5.26 -7.49 0.17
N ALA A 107 6.30 -6.64 0.17
CA ALA A 107 6.90 -6.14 1.41
C ALA A 107 5.88 -5.36 2.27
N ALA A 108 5.04 -4.53 1.65
CA ALA A 108 3.96 -3.84 2.33
C ALA A 108 2.92 -4.81 2.89
N ILE A 109 2.49 -5.82 2.12
CA ILE A 109 1.55 -6.86 2.59
C ILE A 109 2.14 -7.63 3.77
N GLU A 110 3.42 -7.99 3.75
CA GLU A 110 4.08 -8.66 4.87
C GLU A 110 4.09 -7.79 6.13
N ALA A 111 4.49 -6.52 5.99
CA ALA A 111 4.48 -5.56 7.09
C ALA A 111 3.07 -5.27 7.63
N MET A 112 2.06 -5.20 6.75
CA MET A 112 0.66 -5.08 7.13
C MET A 112 0.18 -6.33 7.87
N ALA A 113 0.56 -7.53 7.42
CA ALA A 113 0.16 -8.79 8.05
C ALA A 113 0.72 -8.93 9.47
N ALA A 114 1.91 -8.38 9.73
CA ALA A 114 2.50 -8.29 11.06
C ALA A 114 1.73 -7.34 12.01
N ILE A 115 1.01 -6.36 11.46
CA ILE A 115 0.18 -5.40 12.23
C ILE A 115 -1.25 -5.92 12.40
N ASP A 116 -1.91 -6.30 11.32
CA ASP A 116 -3.29 -6.79 11.30
C ASP A 116 -3.51 -7.77 10.14
N VAL A 117 -3.34 -9.06 10.42
CA VAL A 117 -3.53 -10.14 9.43
C VAL A 117 -4.94 -10.15 8.81
N ARG A 118 -5.97 -9.78 9.56
CA ARG A 118 -7.36 -9.80 9.11
C ARG A 118 -7.61 -8.70 8.09
N ARG A 119 -7.25 -7.45 8.40
CA ARG A 119 -7.37 -6.32 7.47
C ARG A 119 -6.51 -6.53 6.23
N THR A 120 -5.36 -7.16 6.39
CA THR A 120 -4.45 -7.44 5.28
C THR A 120 -5.02 -8.50 4.35
N GLY A 121 -5.58 -9.59 4.88
CA GLY A 121 -6.28 -10.58 4.05
C GLY A 121 -7.40 -9.95 3.23
N LEU A 122 -8.23 -9.11 3.84
CA LEU A 122 -9.29 -8.38 3.12
C LEU A 122 -8.75 -7.44 2.04
N ALA A 123 -7.59 -6.79 2.27
CA ALA A 123 -6.94 -5.98 1.25
C ALA A 123 -6.46 -6.83 0.07
N VAL A 124 -5.85 -7.98 0.34
CA VAL A 124 -5.43 -8.96 -0.69
C VAL A 124 -6.64 -9.46 -1.49
N ALA A 125 -7.77 -9.72 -0.84
CA ALA A 125 -9.00 -10.13 -1.53
C ALA A 125 -9.59 -9.05 -2.46
N ALA A 126 -9.24 -7.77 -2.23
CA ALA A 126 -9.69 -6.64 -3.03
C ALA A 126 -8.72 -6.27 -4.18
N MET A 127 -7.56 -6.93 -4.28
CA MET A 127 -6.62 -6.76 -5.40
C MET A 127 -7.08 -7.54 -6.63
N HIS A 128 -6.59 -7.19 -7.82
CA HIS A 128 -6.76 -8.05 -8.98
C HIS A 128 -5.91 -9.33 -8.80
N LYS A 129 -6.37 -10.43 -9.42
CA LYS A 129 -5.79 -11.76 -9.21
C LYS A 129 -4.31 -11.85 -9.61
N ASP A 130 -3.93 -11.22 -10.73
CA ASP A 130 -2.56 -11.30 -11.22
C ASP A 130 -1.59 -10.55 -10.29
N PRO A 131 -1.82 -9.27 -9.94
CA PRO A 131 -0.97 -8.58 -8.96
C PRO A 131 -0.99 -9.22 -7.57
N ALA A 132 -2.15 -9.71 -7.11
CA ALA A 132 -2.25 -10.42 -5.83
C ALA A 132 -1.39 -11.69 -5.83
N SER A 133 -1.49 -12.53 -6.86
CA SER A 133 -0.72 -13.78 -6.95
C SER A 133 0.78 -13.51 -7.09
N GLN A 134 1.18 -12.49 -7.85
CA GLN A 134 2.58 -12.07 -7.97
C GLN A 134 3.16 -11.60 -6.63
N ALA A 135 2.43 -10.76 -5.89
CA ALA A 135 2.87 -10.30 -4.58
C ALA A 135 2.91 -11.45 -3.56
N LEU A 136 1.86 -12.29 -3.49
CA LEU A 136 1.80 -13.44 -2.59
C LEU A 136 2.94 -14.44 -2.86
N SER A 137 3.32 -14.64 -4.12
CA SER A 137 4.40 -15.57 -4.51
C SER A 137 5.77 -15.17 -3.96
N ARG A 138 5.91 -13.97 -3.42
CA ARG A 138 7.14 -13.47 -2.77
C ARG A 138 7.13 -13.63 -1.26
N LEU A 139 6.03 -14.06 -0.66
CA LEU A 139 5.87 -14.18 0.78
C LEU A 139 6.17 -15.59 1.28
N PRO A 140 6.50 -15.75 2.57
CA PRO A 140 6.57 -17.06 3.19
C PRO A 140 5.22 -17.80 3.12
N PRO A 141 5.18 -19.13 2.85
CA PRO A 141 3.94 -19.90 2.81
C PRO A 141 3.08 -19.79 4.08
N ALA A 142 3.71 -19.61 5.23
CA ALA A 142 3.03 -19.38 6.50
C ALA A 142 2.21 -18.08 6.50
N THR A 143 2.81 -17.00 6.00
CA THR A 143 2.17 -15.69 5.86
C THR A 143 1.02 -15.76 4.86
N ILE A 144 1.25 -16.36 3.68
CA ILE A 144 0.22 -16.55 2.65
C ILE A 144 -0.99 -17.31 3.23
N ALA A 145 -0.76 -18.43 3.90
CA ALA A 145 -1.84 -19.22 4.50
C ALA A 145 -2.60 -18.42 5.59
N GLY A 146 -1.88 -17.62 6.39
CA GLY A 146 -2.49 -16.73 7.38
C GLY A 146 -3.41 -15.69 6.73
N LEU A 147 -2.96 -15.05 5.65
CA LEU A 147 -3.75 -14.06 4.90
C LEU A 147 -4.96 -14.69 4.22
N LEU A 148 -4.76 -15.81 3.54
CA LEU A 148 -5.81 -16.54 2.83
C LEU A 148 -6.85 -17.19 3.76
N ALA A 149 -6.52 -17.40 5.03
CA ALA A 149 -7.53 -17.79 6.04
C ALA A 149 -8.48 -16.63 6.39
N GLN A 150 -8.07 -15.38 6.11
CA GLN A 150 -8.87 -14.17 6.36
C GLN A 150 -9.58 -13.66 5.09
N THR A 151 -9.34 -14.27 3.93
CA THR A 151 -10.03 -13.91 2.69
C THR A 151 -11.36 -14.67 2.56
N PRO A 152 -12.35 -14.09 1.85
CA PRO A 152 -13.57 -14.83 1.50
C PRO A 152 -13.23 -16.14 0.75
N PRO A 153 -13.94 -17.26 1.01
CA PRO A 153 -13.63 -18.56 0.39
C PRO A 153 -13.53 -18.50 -1.15
N ALA A 154 -14.45 -17.81 -1.82
CA ALA A 154 -14.41 -17.66 -3.28
C ALA A 154 -13.12 -16.98 -3.77
N CYS A 155 -12.65 -15.95 -3.07
CA CYS A 155 -11.39 -15.27 -3.38
C CYS A 155 -10.19 -16.20 -3.13
N ARG A 156 -10.16 -16.84 -1.96
CA ARG A 156 -9.12 -17.81 -1.58
C ARG A 156 -8.97 -18.91 -2.62
N ASP A 157 -10.08 -19.57 -2.96
CA ASP A 157 -10.09 -20.73 -3.84
C ASP A 157 -9.72 -20.33 -5.28
N SER A 158 -9.88 -19.06 -5.64
CA SER A 158 -9.40 -18.51 -6.91
C SER A 158 -7.92 -18.10 -6.92
N LEU A 159 -7.35 -17.74 -5.76
CA LEU A 159 -5.96 -17.28 -5.63
C LEU A 159 -4.98 -18.44 -5.40
N VAL A 160 -5.35 -19.44 -4.60
CA VAL A 160 -4.49 -20.61 -4.30
C VAL A 160 -3.97 -21.30 -5.57
N PRO A 161 -4.78 -21.55 -6.62
CA PRO A 161 -4.30 -22.22 -7.82
C PRO A 161 -3.21 -21.44 -8.59
N LEU A 162 -3.18 -20.12 -8.45
CA LEU A 162 -2.25 -19.20 -9.12
C LEU A 162 -0.87 -19.15 -8.46
N LEU A 163 -0.73 -19.72 -7.27
CA LEU A 163 0.56 -19.79 -6.58
C LEU A 163 1.49 -20.82 -7.26
N PRO A 164 2.82 -20.61 -7.22
CA PRO A 164 3.80 -21.60 -7.67
C PRO A 164 3.58 -22.96 -6.98
N SER A 165 3.76 -24.06 -7.70
CA SER A 165 3.39 -25.42 -7.25
C SER A 165 3.89 -25.76 -5.83
N GLY A 166 5.17 -25.54 -5.54
CA GLY A 166 5.75 -25.82 -4.23
C GLY A 166 5.18 -24.94 -3.11
N VAL A 167 4.88 -23.68 -3.40
CA VAL A 167 4.24 -22.75 -2.44
C VAL A 167 2.79 -23.15 -2.21
N ARG A 168 2.06 -23.47 -3.29
CA ARG A 168 0.65 -23.87 -3.29
C ARG A 168 0.41 -25.08 -2.41
N GLU A 169 1.23 -26.13 -2.54
CA GLU A 169 1.10 -27.35 -1.74
C GLU A 169 1.28 -27.08 -0.25
N GLU A 170 2.30 -26.29 0.12
CA GLU A 170 2.55 -25.93 1.52
C GLU A 170 1.44 -25.05 2.09
N VAL A 171 0.94 -24.09 1.32
CA VAL A 171 -0.19 -23.24 1.70
C VAL A 171 -1.46 -24.08 1.89
N ALA A 172 -1.76 -25.00 0.97
CA ALA A 172 -2.92 -25.89 1.08
C ALA A 172 -2.86 -26.77 2.34
N ARG A 173 -1.70 -27.37 2.63
CA ARG A 173 -1.49 -28.13 3.87
C ARG A 173 -1.75 -27.29 5.12
N ARG A 174 -1.33 -26.03 5.12
CA ARG A 174 -1.53 -25.11 6.25
C ARG A 174 -2.97 -24.67 6.43
N LEU A 175 -3.68 -24.41 5.33
CA LEU A 175 -5.10 -24.05 5.36
C LEU A 175 -5.95 -25.21 5.88
N ALA A 176 -5.66 -26.44 5.46
CA ALA A 176 -6.38 -27.65 5.91
C ALA A 176 -6.23 -27.92 7.42
N ARG A 177 -5.14 -27.48 8.05
CA ARG A 177 -4.93 -27.62 9.51
C ARG A 177 -5.64 -26.54 10.33
N ARG A 178 -6.20 -25.51 9.68
CA ARG A 178 -6.82 -24.34 10.32
C ARG A 178 -8.35 -24.30 10.17
N GLY A 179 -8.91 -25.11 9.27
CA GLY A 179 -10.35 -25.34 9.14
C GLY A 179 -10.78 -26.56 9.94
#